data_AF-A0A9W9DRE0-F1
#
_entry.id   AF-A0A9W9DRE0-F1
#
_cell.length_a   1.000
_cell.length_b   1.000
_cell.length_c   1.000
_cell.angle_alpha   90.00
_cell.angle_beta   90.00
_cell.angle_gamma   90.00
#
_symmetry.space_group_name_H-M   'P 1'
#
loop_
_entity.id
_entity.type
_entity.pdbx_description
1 polymer ?
#
loop_
_entity_poly.entity_id
_entity_poly.type
_entity_poly.pdbx_seq_one_letter_code
_entity_poly.pdbx_strand_id
1 'polypeptide(L)'
;MYSPASFNDTLSSILGWVSIACWIVVYSPQIYENYSLKSGEGLSLIFVYVWLLGDITNMTGAILAGLLPTVIILGVYYTLCDIILLGQVYYYRWKATKFQASEGEETPLLTNVNNHTKTELTSTKGLVFRYVGAMLFVMVTGILAWWISSNIELEEKPVQHRSSTMAWAIQILGWTSAVCYLGSRIPQIRQLIIFVITVDKNEFFLVKNFTTQCEGLAPAMFFFSILGNATYSLSICVKSLEKEYLITNASWLAGSALTIFLDLIVG
;
A
#
# COMPACT_ATOMS: atom_id res chain seq x y z
N MET A 1 16.25 -3.13 38.71
CA MET A 1 17.49 -3.08 37.92
C MET A 1 17.09 -3.38 36.48
N TYR A 2 16.91 -2.36 35.64
CA TYR A 2 16.61 -2.56 34.22
C TYR A 2 17.86 -3.15 33.56
N SER A 3 17.77 -4.36 33.00
CA SER A 3 18.78 -4.81 32.05
C SER A 3 18.68 -3.87 30.84
N PRO A 4 19.78 -3.23 30.40
CA PRO A 4 19.74 -2.48 29.15
C PRO A 4 19.24 -3.42 28.05
N ALA A 5 18.30 -2.93 27.23
CA ALA A 5 17.80 -3.67 26.08
C ALA A 5 19.00 -4.16 25.25
N SER A 6 18.97 -5.41 24.80
CA SER A 6 20.07 -5.94 24.01
C SER A 6 20.22 -5.11 22.72
N PHE A 7 21.42 -5.10 22.14
CA PHE A 7 21.65 -4.44 20.85
C PHE A 7 20.62 -4.91 19.79
N ASN A 8 20.28 -6.19 19.81
CA ASN A 8 19.29 -6.81 18.93
C ASN A 8 17.86 -6.26 19.18
N ASP A 9 17.47 -6.07 20.44
CA ASP A 9 16.17 -5.47 20.79
C ASP A 9 16.04 -4.04 20.28
N THR A 10 17.12 -3.27 20.42
CA THR A 10 17.19 -1.88 19.94
C THR A 10 17.14 -1.82 18.42
N LEU A 11 17.94 -2.65 17.75
CA LEU A 11 18.00 -2.70 16.29
C LEU A 11 16.68 -3.19 15.68
N SER A 12 16.07 -4.23 16.25
CA SER A 12 14.74 -4.71 15.87
C SER A 12 13.70 -3.60 15.98
N SER A 13 13.71 -2.85 17.09
CA SER A 13 12.78 -1.73 17.30
C SER A 13 12.95 -0.64 16.25
N ILE A 14 14.20 -0.22 15.97
CA ILE A 14 14.49 0.79 14.94
C ILE A 14 14.00 0.33 13.56
N LEU A 15 14.29 -0.92 13.19
CA LEU A 15 13.83 -1.51 11.92
C LEU A 15 12.30 -1.52 11.81
N GLY A 16 11.59 -1.82 12.90
CA GLY A 16 10.14 -1.74 12.96
C GLY A 16 9.60 -0.33 12.71
N TRP A 17 10.20 0.70 13.33
CA TRP A 17 9.80 2.09 13.09
C TRP A 17 10.13 2.59 11.69
N VAL A 18 11.27 2.19 11.13
CA VAL A 18 11.60 2.46 9.72
C VAL A 18 10.59 1.82 8.79
N SER A 19 10.16 0.58 9.08
CA SER A 19 9.10 -0.08 8.31
C SER A 19 7.81 0.73 8.33
N ILE A 20 7.34 1.15 9.52
CA ILE A 20 6.15 2.00 9.66
C ILE A 20 6.30 3.30 8.86
N ALA A 21 7.46 3.94 8.89
CA ALA A 21 7.72 5.14 8.11
C ALA A 21 7.65 4.91 6.59
N CYS A 22 8.17 3.78 6.09
CA CYS A 22 8.02 3.40 4.67
C CYS A 22 6.54 3.27 4.30
N TRP A 23 5.79 2.59 5.16
CA TRP A 23 4.37 2.33 5.04
C TRP A 23 3.51 3.61 5.05
N ILE A 24 3.88 4.61 5.85
CA ILE A 24 3.23 5.94 5.80
C ILE A 24 3.50 6.62 4.45
N VAL A 25 4.72 6.54 3.92
CA VAL A 25 5.09 7.27 2.70
C VAL A 25 4.58 6.57 1.43
N VAL A 26 4.24 5.28 1.47
CA VAL A 26 3.99 4.43 0.31
C VAL A 26 2.94 4.97 -0.69
N TYR A 27 1.89 5.64 -0.22
CA TYR A 27 0.83 6.20 -1.08
C TYR A 27 1.19 7.56 -1.69
N SER A 28 2.11 8.29 -1.07
CA SER A 28 2.47 9.66 -1.47
C SER A 28 2.93 9.78 -2.92
N PRO A 29 3.78 8.87 -3.46
CA PRO A 29 4.20 8.93 -4.85
C PRO A 29 3.05 8.81 -5.85
N GLN A 30 2.09 7.92 -5.61
CA GLN A 30 0.94 7.73 -6.51
C GLN A 30 0.03 8.96 -6.53
N ILE A 31 -0.28 9.50 -5.35
CA ILE A 31 -1.11 10.70 -5.22
C ILE A 31 -0.44 11.89 -5.91
N TYR A 32 0.88 12.00 -5.76
CA TYR A 32 1.67 13.03 -6.43
C TYR A 32 1.72 12.83 -7.94
N GLU A 33 1.91 11.60 -8.43
CA GLU A 33 1.97 11.29 -9.85
C GLU A 33 0.64 11.62 -10.55
N ASN A 34 -0.49 11.18 -10.00
CA ASN A 34 -1.82 11.55 -10.49
C ASN A 34 -1.99 13.08 -10.54
N TYR A 35 -1.51 13.79 -9.51
CA TYR A 35 -1.57 15.25 -9.48
C TYR A 35 -0.65 15.91 -10.51
N SER A 36 0.55 15.39 -10.72
CA SER A 36 1.54 15.95 -11.64
C SER A 36 1.16 15.71 -13.10
N LEU A 37 0.74 14.47 -13.41
CA LEU A 37 0.31 14.07 -14.75
C LEU A 37 -1.08 14.61 -15.11
N LYS A 38 -1.85 15.07 -14.12
CA LYS A 38 -3.26 15.48 -14.29
C LYS A 38 -4.11 14.40 -14.97
N SER A 39 -3.73 13.13 -14.80
CA SER A 39 -4.38 11.96 -15.36
C SER A 39 -4.45 10.85 -14.32
N GLY A 40 -5.50 10.03 -14.40
CA GLY A 40 -5.67 8.80 -13.63
C GLY A 40 -6.00 7.61 -14.54
N GLU A 41 -5.66 7.68 -15.83
CA GLU A 41 -5.98 6.63 -16.81
C GLU A 41 -5.26 5.32 -16.54
N GLY A 42 -4.00 5.39 -16.10
CA GLY A 42 -3.20 4.19 -15.85
C GLY A 42 -3.57 3.40 -14.58
N LEU A 43 -4.40 3.97 -13.69
CA LEU A 43 -4.77 3.32 -12.43
C LEU A 43 -6.10 2.55 -12.53
N SER A 44 -6.10 1.31 -12.05
CA SER A 44 -7.30 0.48 -12.02
C SER A 44 -8.27 0.90 -10.90
N LEU A 45 -9.50 1.30 -11.25
CA LEU A 45 -10.52 1.64 -10.24
C LEU A 45 -10.88 0.42 -9.37
N ILE A 46 -11.01 -0.77 -9.98
CA ILE A 46 -11.34 -2.01 -9.27
C ILE A 46 -10.28 -2.31 -8.20
N PHE A 47 -9.01 -2.15 -8.56
CA PHE A 47 -7.90 -2.32 -7.64
C PHE A 47 -7.97 -1.38 -6.43
N VAL A 48 -8.22 -0.08 -6.66
CA VAL A 48 -8.35 0.88 -5.55
C VAL A 48 -9.59 0.60 -4.70
N TYR A 49 -10.69 0.10 -5.28
CA TYR A 49 -11.85 -0.33 -4.49
C TYR A 49 -11.58 -1.56 -3.61
N VAL A 50 -10.81 -2.53 -4.12
CA VAL A 50 -10.41 -3.71 -3.33
C VAL A 50 -9.49 -3.30 -2.19
N TRP A 51 -8.57 -2.37 -2.40
CA TRP A 51 -7.76 -1.76 -1.33
C TRP A 51 -8.61 -1.06 -0.29
N LEU A 52 -9.50 -0.17 -0.72
CA LEU A 52 -10.38 0.56 0.19
C LEU A 52 -11.23 -0.39 1.05
N LEU A 53 -11.75 -1.46 0.46
CA LEU A 53 -12.49 -2.49 1.20
C LEU A 53 -11.59 -3.21 2.21
N GLY A 54 -10.36 -3.56 1.80
CA GLY A 54 -9.35 -4.14 2.68
C GLY A 54 -9.02 -3.23 3.86
N ASP A 55 -8.79 -1.94 3.61
CA ASP A 55 -8.43 -0.96 4.63
C ASP A 55 -9.58 -0.67 5.59
N ILE A 56 -10.82 -0.54 5.10
CA ILE A 56 -12.00 -0.36 5.96
C ILE A 56 -12.21 -1.59 6.86
N THR A 57 -12.10 -2.80 6.31
CA THR A 57 -12.28 -4.04 7.08
C THR A 57 -11.15 -4.24 8.10
N ASN A 58 -9.91 -3.95 7.71
CA ASN A 58 -8.74 -3.99 8.59
C ASN A 58 -8.84 -2.96 9.73
N MET A 59 -9.19 -1.71 9.42
CA MET A 59 -9.39 -0.63 10.41
C MET A 59 -10.52 -0.97 11.38
N THR A 60 -11.65 -1.46 10.87
CA THR A 60 -12.79 -1.87 11.72
C THR A 60 -12.40 -3.04 12.61
N GLY A 61 -11.69 -4.04 12.07
CA GLY A 61 -11.16 -5.15 12.85
C GLY A 61 -10.21 -4.69 13.96
N ALA A 62 -9.33 -3.74 13.67
CA ALA A 62 -8.39 -3.16 14.64
C ALA A 62 -9.10 -2.41 15.78
N ILE A 63 -10.11 -1.61 15.46
CA ILE A 63 -10.92 -0.88 16.45
C ILE A 63 -11.68 -1.87 17.35
N LEU A 64 -12.37 -2.85 16.76
CA LEU A 64 -13.11 -3.87 17.52
C LEU A 64 -12.20 -4.75 18.37
N ALA A 65 -10.96 -4.95 17.91
CA ALA A 65 -9.96 -5.71 18.64
C ALA A 65 -9.26 -4.93 19.76
N GLY A 66 -9.48 -3.61 19.85
CA GLY A 66 -8.78 -2.75 20.78
C GLY A 66 -7.27 -2.77 20.56
N LEU A 67 -6.82 -2.84 19.30
CA LEU A 67 -5.39 -2.80 18.97
C LEU A 67 -4.78 -1.44 19.34
N LEU A 68 -3.45 -1.37 19.34
CA LEU A 68 -2.71 -0.16 19.67
C LEU A 68 -3.23 1.04 18.85
N PRO A 69 -3.36 2.24 19.45
CA PRO A 69 -3.84 3.44 18.75
C PRO A 69 -3.08 3.73 17.46
N THR A 70 -1.78 3.41 17.39
CA THR A 70 -0.94 3.56 16.20
C THR A 70 -1.46 2.75 15.01
N VAL A 71 -1.90 1.51 15.23
CA VAL A 71 -2.47 0.63 14.18
C VAL A 71 -3.80 1.19 13.67
N ILE A 72 -4.63 1.71 14.57
CA ILE A 72 -5.92 2.32 14.21
C ILE A 72 -5.69 3.61 13.40
N ILE A 73 -4.77 4.48 13.83
CA ILE A 73 -4.41 5.70 13.12
C ILE A 73 -3.88 5.39 11.71
N LEU A 74 -3.04 4.35 11.57
CA LEU A 74 -2.57 3.89 10.25
C LEU A 74 -3.73 3.39 9.37
N GLY A 75 -4.67 2.62 9.92
CA GLY A 75 -5.86 2.18 9.18
C GLY A 75 -6.74 3.34 8.68
N VAL A 76 -6.91 4.38 9.51
CA VAL A 76 -7.60 5.62 9.09
C VAL A 76 -6.81 6.33 7.99
N TYR A 77 -5.49 6.45 8.14
CA TYR A 77 -4.62 7.09 7.15
C TYR A 77 -4.72 6.41 5.77
N TYR A 78 -4.67 5.08 5.70
CA TYR A 78 -4.79 4.35 4.44
C TYR A 78 -6.15 4.50 3.78
N THR A 79 -7.22 4.38 4.58
CA THR A 79 -8.60 4.59 4.11
C THR A 79 -8.75 5.99 3.49
N LEU A 80 -8.17 7.03 4.11
CA LEU A 80 -8.19 8.39 3.58
C LEU A 80 -7.37 8.52 2.29
N CYS A 81 -6.19 7.89 2.22
CA CYS A 81 -5.37 7.89 1.01
C CYS A 81 -6.12 7.28 -0.17
N ASP A 82 -6.78 6.15 0.01
CA ASP A 82 -7.59 5.49 -1.02
C ASP A 82 -8.74 6.36 -1.51
N ILE A 83 -9.46 7.04 -0.60
CA ILE A 83 -10.54 7.97 -0.95
C ILE A 83 -10.00 9.14 -1.78
N ILE A 84 -8.86 9.71 -1.38
CA ILE A 84 -8.19 10.80 -2.14
C ILE A 84 -7.81 10.30 -3.54
N LEU A 85 -7.25 9.10 -3.62
CA LEU A 85 -6.80 8.48 -4.86
C LEU A 85 -7.97 8.23 -5.83
N LEU A 86 -9.07 7.66 -5.33
CA LEU A 86 -10.32 7.52 -6.10
C LEU A 86 -10.82 8.89 -6.57
N GLY A 87 -10.86 9.88 -5.68
CA GLY A 87 -11.28 11.24 -6.00
C GLY A 87 -10.44 11.85 -7.13
N GLN A 88 -9.12 11.69 -7.09
CA GLN A 88 -8.23 12.14 -8.17
C GLN A 88 -8.52 11.44 -9.49
N VAL A 89 -8.67 10.11 -9.48
CA VAL A 89 -8.96 9.34 -10.71
C VAL A 89 -10.29 9.79 -11.32
N TYR A 90 -11.34 9.91 -10.52
CA TYR A 90 -12.64 10.39 -11.00
C TYR A 90 -12.57 11.81 -11.57
N TYR A 91 -11.95 12.73 -10.83
CA TYR A 91 -11.83 14.13 -11.24
C TYR A 91 -11.07 14.27 -12.57
N TYR A 92 -9.91 13.62 -12.70
CA TYR A 92 -9.08 13.75 -13.90
C TYR A 92 -9.68 13.03 -15.12
N ARG A 93 -10.30 11.86 -14.95
CA ARG A 93 -11.01 11.18 -16.04
C ARG A 93 -12.22 11.98 -16.52
N TRP A 94 -13.03 12.49 -15.60
CA TRP A 94 -14.16 13.36 -15.93
C TRP A 94 -13.70 14.61 -16.70
N LYS A 95 -12.62 15.25 -16.23
CA LYS A 95 -12.04 16.41 -16.89
C LYS A 95 -11.60 16.05 -18.31
N ALA A 96 -10.85 14.97 -18.50
CA ALA A 96 -10.39 14.51 -19.82
C ALA A 96 -11.55 14.28 -20.79
N THR A 97 -12.62 13.60 -20.36
CA THR A 97 -13.81 13.37 -21.19
C THR A 97 -14.51 14.68 -21.57
N LYS A 98 -14.60 15.65 -20.65
CA LYS A 98 -15.18 16.98 -20.93
C LYS A 98 -14.38 17.76 -21.98
N PHE A 99 -13.05 17.74 -21.91
CA PHE A 99 -12.21 18.39 -22.91
C PHE A 99 -12.34 17.73 -24.29
N GLN A 100 -12.32 16.39 -24.35
CA GLN A 100 -12.50 15.65 -25.62
C GLN A 100 -13.88 15.89 -26.25
N ALA A 101 -14.95 15.94 -25.44
CA ALA A 101 -16.29 16.23 -25.94
C ALA A 101 -16.43 17.66 -26.47
N SER A 102 -15.68 18.62 -25.92
CA SER A 102 -15.65 20.00 -26.40
C SER A 102 -14.86 20.18 -27.71
N GLU A 103 -13.87 19.34 -27.98
CA GLU A 103 -13.08 19.37 -29.23
C GLU A 103 -13.72 18.53 -30.34
N GLY A 104 -14.56 17.54 -30.00
CA GLY A 104 -15.21 16.63 -30.96
C GLY A 104 -16.33 17.23 -31.81
N GLU A 105 -16.78 18.46 -31.53
CA GLU A 105 -17.80 19.16 -32.33
C GLU A 105 -17.21 19.98 -33.50
N GLU A 106 -15.88 20.09 -33.62
CA GLU A 106 -15.21 20.65 -34.80
C GLU A 106 -14.30 19.59 -35.48
N THR A 107 -14.82 18.88 -36.48
CA THR A 107 -14.08 17.82 -37.20
C THR A 107 -12.87 18.33 -38.00
N PRO A 108 -12.02 17.43 -38.54
CA PRO A 108 -10.87 16.79 -37.93
C PRO A 108 -9.55 17.42 -38.42
N LEU A 109 -8.51 17.48 -37.58
CA LEU A 109 -7.19 17.91 -38.06
C LEU A 109 -6.09 16.92 -37.68
N LEU A 110 -5.54 16.30 -38.72
CA LEU A 110 -4.21 15.70 -38.73
C LEU A 110 -3.23 16.69 -38.09
N THR A 111 -2.93 16.48 -36.82
CA THR A 111 -1.76 17.13 -36.24
C THR A 111 -0.61 16.17 -36.44
N ASN A 112 0.06 16.36 -37.57
CA ASN A 112 1.44 15.95 -37.75
C ASN A 112 2.28 16.66 -36.67
N VAL A 113 2.41 16.04 -35.49
CA VAL A 113 3.41 16.41 -34.49
C VAL A 113 4.62 15.52 -34.68
N ASN A 114 5.30 15.72 -35.81
CA ASN A 114 6.76 15.71 -35.76
C ASN A 114 7.16 16.95 -34.95
N ASN A 115 7.23 16.81 -33.62
CA ASN A 115 8.14 17.56 -32.77
C ASN A 115 8.03 17.08 -31.31
N HIS A 116 9.14 16.52 -30.86
CA HIS A 116 9.48 16.28 -29.46
C HIS A 116 8.64 15.26 -28.69
N THR A 117 8.80 13.98 -29.05
CA THR A 117 9.19 13.01 -28.02
C THR A 117 10.59 13.40 -27.54
N LYS A 118 10.69 14.51 -26.79
CA LYS A 118 11.56 14.50 -25.64
C LYS A 118 10.91 13.49 -24.71
N THR A 119 11.20 12.22 -24.96
CA THR A 119 11.47 11.33 -23.84
C THR A 119 12.57 12.09 -23.10
N GLU A 120 12.18 12.95 -22.16
CA GLU A 120 13.06 13.40 -21.11
C GLU A 120 13.64 12.09 -20.60
N LEU A 121 14.89 11.80 -21.02
CA LEU A 121 15.73 10.86 -20.33
C LEU A 121 15.81 11.46 -18.94
N THR A 122 14.82 11.13 -18.11
CA THR A 122 14.82 11.40 -16.68
C THR A 122 16.16 10.89 -16.26
N SER A 123 17.09 11.81 -16.03
CA SER A 123 18.50 11.45 -15.87
C SER A 123 18.52 10.36 -14.81
N THR A 124 18.99 9.16 -15.16
CA THR A 124 18.96 8.01 -14.23
C THR A 124 19.58 8.41 -12.89
N LYS A 125 20.55 9.32 -12.93
CA LYS A 125 21.17 9.98 -11.76
C LYS A 125 20.18 10.83 -10.94
N GLY A 126 19.34 11.64 -11.58
CA GLY A 126 18.31 12.44 -10.93
C GLY A 126 17.18 11.61 -10.32
N LEU A 127 16.81 10.50 -10.97
CA LEU A 127 15.84 9.55 -10.42
C LEU A 127 16.40 8.81 -9.19
N VAL A 128 17.62 8.29 -9.30
CA VAL A 128 18.32 7.66 -8.17
C VAL A 128 18.50 8.64 -7.00
N PHE A 129 18.87 9.90 -7.27
CA PHE A 129 19.01 10.91 -6.23
C PHE A 129 17.70 11.17 -5.47
N ARG A 130 16.57 11.21 -6.18
CA ARG A 130 15.24 11.36 -5.56
C ARG A 130 14.88 10.18 -4.68
N TYR A 131 15.10 8.94 -5.14
CA TYR A 131 14.84 7.74 -4.34
C TYR A 131 15.76 7.64 -3.13
N VAL A 132 17.05 7.94 -3.28
CA VAL A 132 18.01 7.97 -2.16
C VAL A 132 17.64 9.06 -1.16
N GLY A 133 17.27 10.26 -1.61
CA GLY A 133 16.82 11.35 -0.74
C GLY A 133 15.56 10.97 0.04
N ALA A 134 14.57 10.36 -0.62
CA ALA A 134 13.36 9.90 0.03
C ALA A 134 13.62 8.74 1.00
N MET A 135 14.54 7.83 0.68
CA MET A 135 14.99 6.76 1.58
C MET A 135 15.65 7.33 2.83
N LEU A 136 16.56 8.30 2.69
CA LEU A 136 17.20 8.96 3.83
C LEU A 136 16.18 9.69 4.71
N PHE A 137 15.21 10.37 4.10
CA PHE A 137 14.12 11.01 4.84
C PHE A 137 13.32 9.99 5.67
N VAL A 138 12.92 8.86 5.06
CA VAL A 138 12.19 7.77 5.75
C VAL A 138 13.01 7.16 6.89
N MET A 139 14.32 6.97 6.69
CA MET A 139 15.22 6.49 7.74
C MET A 139 15.28 7.45 8.91
N VAL A 140 15.43 8.75 8.64
CA VAL A 140 15.48 9.79 9.68
C VAL A 140 14.15 9.88 10.44
N THR A 141 13.02 9.90 9.75
CA THR A 141 11.70 9.96 10.40
C THR A 141 11.43 8.71 11.23
N GLY A 142 11.80 7.52 10.75
CA GLY A 142 11.68 6.27 11.51
C GLY A 142 12.54 6.28 12.79
N ILE A 143 13.80 6.72 12.70
CA ILE A 143 14.70 6.82 13.87
C ILE A 143 14.20 7.87 14.87
N LEU A 144 13.71 9.01 14.40
CA LEU A 144 13.12 10.04 15.25
C LEU A 144 11.85 9.55 15.94
N ALA A 145 10.98 8.83 15.23
CA ALA A 145 9.77 8.24 15.80
C ALA A 145 10.10 7.19 16.86
N TRP A 146 11.08 6.32 16.59
CA TRP A 146 11.61 5.38 17.60
C TRP A 146 12.14 6.12 18.82
N TRP A 147 12.96 7.17 18.62
CA TRP A 147 13.52 7.96 19.72
C TRP A 147 12.41 8.59 20.56
N ILE A 148 11.41 9.22 19.96
CA ILE A 148 10.27 9.80 20.69
C ILE A 148 9.50 8.70 21.44
N SER A 149 9.17 7.59 20.77
CA SER A 149 8.42 6.49 21.39
C SER A 149 9.18 5.83 22.54
N SER A 150 10.52 5.75 22.46
CA SER A 150 11.34 5.19 23.54
C SER A 150 11.37 6.08 24.79
N ASN A 151 11.04 7.37 24.64
CA ASN A 151 10.98 8.34 25.73
C ASN A 151 9.56 8.53 26.29
N ILE A 152 8.54 7.91 25.69
CA ILE A 152 7.15 7.96 26.14
C ILE A 152 6.75 6.56 26.60
N GLU A 153 6.56 6.37 27.90
CA GLU A 153 5.94 5.16 28.44
C GLU A 153 4.47 5.11 28.01
N LEU A 154 4.19 4.47 26.88
CA LEU A 154 2.83 4.18 26.46
C LEU A 154 2.31 3.02 27.30
N GLU A 155 1.41 3.33 28.24
CA GLU A 155 0.74 2.37 29.11
C GLU A 155 -0.02 1.32 28.26
N GLU A 156 0.46 0.07 28.27
CA GLU A 156 -0.23 -1.03 27.59
C GLU A 156 -1.51 -1.38 28.35
N LYS A 157 -2.67 -1.14 27.71
CA LYS A 157 -3.96 -1.53 28.30
C LYS A 157 -4.07 -3.06 28.31
N PRO A 158 -4.55 -3.67 29.41
CA PRO A 158 -4.70 -5.11 29.50
C PRO A 158 -5.70 -5.63 28.46
N VAL A 159 -5.40 -6.80 27.88
CA VAL A 159 -6.22 -7.45 26.85
C VAL A 159 -7.64 -7.68 27.38
N GLN A 160 -8.61 -6.96 26.82
CA GLN A 160 -9.99 -7.04 27.27
C GLN A 160 -10.63 -8.39 26.89
N HIS A 161 -11.23 -9.06 27.87
CA HIS A 161 -11.93 -10.33 27.68
C HIS A 161 -13.13 -10.13 26.73
N ARG A 162 -12.98 -10.56 25.48
CA ARG A 162 -13.96 -10.38 24.40
C ARG A 162 -14.99 -11.49 24.41
N SER A 163 -16.25 -11.16 24.15
CA SER A 163 -17.29 -12.18 23.92
C SER A 163 -16.95 -13.03 22.69
N SER A 164 -17.41 -14.28 22.67
CA SER A 164 -17.14 -15.22 21.57
C SER A 164 -17.59 -14.69 20.20
N THR A 165 -18.73 -13.99 20.13
CA THR A 165 -19.23 -13.36 18.90
C THR A 165 -18.29 -12.27 18.38
N MET A 166 -17.75 -11.44 19.27
CA MET A 166 -16.81 -10.37 18.88
C MET A 166 -15.48 -10.95 18.39
N ALA A 167 -15.01 -12.06 18.98
CA ALA A 167 -13.81 -12.74 18.51
C ALA A 167 -13.97 -13.26 17.08
N TRP A 168 -15.10 -13.88 16.75
CA TRP A 168 -15.38 -14.34 15.39
C TRP A 168 -15.52 -13.19 14.38
N ALA A 169 -16.18 -12.08 14.77
CA ALA A 169 -16.28 -10.90 13.91
C ALA A 169 -14.90 -10.34 13.53
N ILE A 170 -13.99 -10.25 14.48
CA ILE A 170 -12.61 -9.77 14.26
C ILE A 170 -11.84 -10.69 13.32
N GLN A 171 -12.00 -12.01 13.48
CA GLN A 171 -11.37 -12.98 12.58
C GLN A 171 -11.89 -12.83 11.15
N ILE A 172 -13.21 -12.72 10.95
CA ILE A 172 -13.81 -12.54 9.63
C ILE A 172 -13.30 -11.26 8.96
N LEU A 173 -13.25 -10.15 9.70
CA LEU A 173 -12.72 -8.88 9.19
C LEU A 173 -11.24 -8.98 8.81
N GLY A 174 -10.44 -9.65 9.65
CA GLY A 174 -9.02 -9.91 9.37
C GLY A 174 -8.81 -10.73 8.10
N TRP A 175 -9.51 -11.87 7.97
CA TRP A 175 -9.42 -12.71 6.76
C TRP A 175 -9.91 -12.01 5.50
N THR A 176 -10.95 -11.17 5.62
CA THR A 176 -11.45 -10.35 4.50
C THR A 176 -10.36 -9.39 4.02
N SER A 177 -9.72 -8.66 4.93
CA SER A 177 -8.63 -7.75 4.59
C SER A 177 -7.44 -8.47 3.95
N ALA A 178 -7.05 -9.65 4.47
CA ALA A 178 -5.98 -10.45 3.92
C ALA A 178 -6.27 -10.92 2.48
N VAL A 179 -7.50 -11.37 2.22
CA VAL A 179 -7.94 -11.75 0.87
C VAL A 179 -7.97 -10.55 -0.07
N CYS A 180 -8.43 -9.38 0.38
CA CYS A 180 -8.40 -8.15 -0.40
C CYS A 180 -6.97 -7.74 -0.75
N TYR A 181 -6.04 -7.73 0.22
CA TYR A 181 -4.65 -7.35 -0.05
C TYR A 181 -3.93 -8.35 -0.94
N LEU A 182 -4.07 -9.66 -0.72
CA LEU A 182 -3.49 -10.67 -1.60
C LEU A 182 -4.12 -10.60 -3.00
N GLY A 183 -5.45 -10.50 -3.07
CA GLY A 183 -6.19 -10.37 -4.32
C GLY A 183 -5.82 -9.11 -5.11
N SER A 184 -5.51 -8.02 -4.41
CA SER A 184 -5.04 -6.78 -5.03
C SER A 184 -3.66 -6.88 -5.67
N ARG A 185 -2.80 -7.83 -5.26
CA ARG A 185 -1.45 -8.00 -5.82
C ARG A 185 -1.41 -8.98 -7.00
N ILE A 186 -2.50 -9.71 -7.24
CA ILE A 186 -2.71 -10.62 -8.39
C ILE A 186 -2.98 -9.93 -9.76
N PRO A 187 -3.28 -8.62 -9.92
CA PRO A 187 -3.50 -7.97 -11.22
C PRO A 187 -2.36 -8.08 -12.24
N GLN A 188 -1.17 -8.55 -11.85
CA GLN A 188 -0.16 -8.97 -12.81
C GLN A 188 -0.52 -10.20 -13.65
N ILE A 189 -1.44 -11.01 -13.18
CA ILE A 189 -2.00 -12.13 -13.92
C ILE A 189 -3.47 -11.77 -14.15
N ARG A 190 -3.79 -11.00 -15.20
CA ARG A 190 -4.96 -11.07 -16.11
C ARG A 190 -6.29 -11.81 -15.70
N GLN A 191 -6.59 -12.10 -14.43
CA GLN A 191 -7.33 -13.31 -14.02
C GLN A 191 -8.27 -13.15 -12.80
N LEU A 192 -8.32 -12.01 -12.10
CA LEU A 192 -9.37 -11.79 -11.08
C LEU A 192 -10.71 -11.36 -11.69
N ILE A 193 -10.71 -10.87 -12.94
CA ILE A 193 -11.95 -10.62 -13.68
C ILE A 193 -12.81 -11.91 -13.80
N ILE A 194 -12.24 -13.11 -13.60
CA ILE A 194 -12.98 -14.39 -13.59
C ILE A 194 -13.54 -14.77 -12.21
N PHE A 195 -12.94 -14.34 -11.10
CA PHE A 195 -13.32 -14.82 -9.76
C PHE A 195 -14.55 -14.10 -9.19
N VAL A 196 -14.62 -12.77 -9.28
CA VAL A 196 -15.75 -11.99 -8.73
C VAL A 196 -17.04 -12.18 -9.53
N ILE A 197 -16.94 -12.45 -10.84
CA ILE A 197 -18.08 -12.78 -11.71
C ILE A 197 -18.77 -14.10 -11.30
N THR A 198 -18.15 -14.91 -10.44
CA THR A 198 -18.72 -16.19 -9.99
C THR A 198 -19.54 -16.05 -8.69
N VAL A 199 -19.49 -14.91 -7.98
CA VAL A 199 -20.19 -14.75 -6.68
C VAL A 199 -21.59 -14.16 -6.80
N ASP A 200 -21.89 -13.35 -7.83
CA ASP A 200 -23.25 -12.82 -8.04
C ASP A 200 -23.73 -13.04 -9.47
N LYS A 201 -24.64 -14.00 -9.66
CA LYS A 201 -25.26 -14.30 -10.95
C LYS A 201 -26.29 -13.22 -11.29
N ASN A 202 -25.94 -12.27 -12.15
CA ASN A 202 -26.73 -11.77 -13.29
C ASN A 202 -26.13 -10.47 -13.85
N GLU A 203 -25.25 -10.62 -14.86
CA GLU A 203 -25.09 -9.76 -16.05
C GLU A 203 -23.67 -9.92 -16.61
N PHE A 204 -23.53 -11.00 -17.37
CA PHE A 204 -22.33 -11.36 -18.12
C PHE A 204 -22.23 -10.51 -19.39
N PHE A 205 -21.85 -9.24 -19.25
CA PHE A 205 -21.42 -8.44 -20.40
C PHE A 205 -20.48 -7.34 -19.92
N LEU A 206 -19.17 -7.47 -20.21
CA LEU A 206 -18.16 -6.40 -20.33
C LEU A 206 -16.71 -6.89 -20.12
N VAL A 207 -16.44 -8.20 -20.07
CA VAL A 207 -15.06 -8.73 -19.92
C VAL A 207 -14.43 -9.08 -21.27
N LYS A 208 -14.04 -8.08 -22.06
CA LYS A 208 -13.15 -8.35 -23.20
C LYS A 208 -12.02 -7.34 -23.44
N ASN A 209 -11.94 -6.22 -22.72
CA ASN A 209 -10.95 -5.18 -23.02
C ASN A 209 -10.27 -4.58 -21.77
N PHE A 210 -9.64 -5.42 -20.95
CA PHE A 210 -8.71 -4.95 -19.92
C PHE A 210 -7.30 -5.42 -20.29
N THR A 211 -6.64 -4.66 -21.15
CA THR A 211 -5.19 -4.72 -21.29
C THR A 211 -4.55 -4.39 -19.94
N THR A 212 -3.52 -5.16 -19.59
CA THR A 212 -2.73 -5.16 -18.35
C THR A 212 -2.66 -3.82 -17.60
N GLN A 213 -3.41 -3.71 -16.50
CA GLN A 213 -3.56 -2.48 -15.69
C GLN A 213 -2.51 -2.30 -14.58
N CYS A 214 -1.28 -2.77 -14.80
CA CYS A 214 -0.16 -2.46 -13.91
C CYS A 214 0.70 -1.30 -14.45
N GLU A 215 0.42 -0.76 -15.64
CA GLU A 215 1.23 0.29 -16.26
C GLU A 215 1.07 1.69 -15.65
N GLY A 216 0.12 1.93 -14.76
CA GLY A 216 -0.10 3.26 -14.16
C GLY A 216 0.00 3.37 -12.65
N LEU A 217 0.58 2.36 -12.00
CA LEU A 217 0.97 2.49 -10.59
C LEU A 217 2.41 2.99 -10.50
N ALA A 218 2.66 3.94 -9.61
CA ALA A 218 3.94 4.58 -9.41
C ALA A 218 5.01 3.55 -9.01
N PRO A 219 6.11 3.40 -9.76
CA PRO A 219 7.22 2.49 -9.40
C PRO A 219 7.76 2.75 -7.98
N ALA A 220 7.66 4.00 -7.53
CA ALA A 220 8.02 4.41 -6.19
C ALA A 220 7.20 3.72 -5.07
N MET A 221 5.93 3.42 -5.33
CA MET A 221 5.08 2.72 -4.36
C MET A 221 5.60 1.30 -4.12
N PHE A 222 6.03 0.58 -5.18
CA PHE A 222 6.64 -0.73 -5.07
C PHE A 222 7.96 -0.67 -4.30
N PHE A 223 8.81 0.32 -4.57
CA PHE A 223 10.06 0.52 -3.85
C PHE A 223 9.82 0.66 -2.33
N PHE A 224 8.90 1.52 -1.90
CA PHE A 224 8.58 1.69 -0.48
C PHE A 224 7.88 0.49 0.14
N SER A 225 7.03 -0.20 -0.62
CA SER A 225 6.38 -1.46 -0.18
C SER A 225 7.42 -2.56 0.08
N ILE A 226 8.36 -2.76 -0.85
CA ILE A 226 9.45 -3.74 -0.70
C ILE A 226 10.33 -3.37 0.49
N LEU A 227 10.74 -2.09 0.60
CA LEU A 227 11.59 -1.63 1.70
C LEU A 227 10.89 -1.78 3.07
N GLY A 228 9.61 -1.43 3.15
CA GLY A 228 8.80 -1.58 4.37
C GLY A 228 8.66 -3.04 4.80
N ASN A 229 8.35 -3.94 3.86
CA ASN A 229 8.25 -5.38 4.15
C ASN A 229 9.60 -6.02 4.48
N ALA A 230 10.69 -5.58 3.84
CA ALA A 230 12.02 -6.09 4.10
C ALA A 230 12.52 -5.67 5.49
N THR A 231 12.36 -4.39 5.85
CA THR A 231 12.72 -3.87 7.18
C THR A 231 11.88 -4.48 8.28
N TYR A 232 10.59 -4.72 8.04
CA TYR A 232 9.73 -5.45 8.97
C TYR A 232 10.17 -6.90 9.17
N SER A 233 10.40 -7.65 8.09
CA SER A 233 10.87 -9.04 8.18
C SER A 233 12.22 -9.12 8.90
N LEU A 234 13.13 -8.18 8.61
CA LEU A 234 14.42 -8.10 9.29
C LEU A 234 14.26 -7.76 10.77
N SER A 235 13.29 -6.92 11.15
CA SER A 235 13.02 -6.61 12.56
C SER A 235 12.68 -7.87 13.38
N ILE A 236 11.91 -8.79 12.81
CA ILE A 236 11.55 -10.08 13.43
C ILE A 236 12.79 -10.96 13.54
N CYS A 237 13.54 -11.13 12.44
CA CYS A 237 14.73 -11.98 12.42
C CYS A 237 15.83 -11.48 13.37
N VAL A 238 16.01 -10.16 13.49
CA VAL A 238 16.99 -9.56 14.41
C VAL A 238 16.55 -9.72 15.86
N LYS A 239 15.24 -9.69 16.15
CA LYS A 239 14.71 -9.85 17.51
C LYS A 239 15.05 -11.23 18.07
N SER A 240 14.78 -12.29 17.32
CA SER A 240 15.13 -13.66 17.68
C SER A 240 15.05 -14.58 16.47
N LEU A 241 16.04 -15.48 16.35
CA LEU A 241 16.05 -16.58 15.37
C LEU A 241 15.63 -17.92 15.99
N GLU A 242 15.09 -17.89 17.21
CA GLU A 242 14.57 -19.10 17.86
C GLU A 242 13.36 -19.63 17.08
N LYS A 243 13.31 -20.96 16.92
CA LYS A 243 12.27 -21.62 16.12
C LYS A 243 10.86 -21.29 16.62
N GLU A 244 10.65 -21.25 17.94
CA GLU A 244 9.34 -20.95 18.51
C GLU A 244 8.90 -19.52 18.17
N TYR A 245 9.78 -18.54 18.33
CA TYR A 245 9.51 -17.15 17.98
C TYR A 245 9.26 -16.96 16.49
N LEU A 246 10.05 -17.61 15.63
CA LEU A 246 9.86 -17.57 14.18
C LEU A 246 8.56 -18.24 13.75
N ILE A 247 8.15 -19.34 14.38
CA ILE A 247 6.86 -20.00 14.10
C ILE A 247 5.70 -19.11 14.51
N THR A 248 5.79 -18.42 15.66
CA THR A 248 4.77 -17.44 16.07
C THR A 248 4.62 -16.31 15.06
N ASN A 249 5.72 -15.90 14.43
CA ASN A 249 5.73 -14.82 13.43
C ASN A 249 5.71 -15.32 11.97
N ALA A 250 5.53 -16.62 11.73
CA ALA A 250 5.69 -17.21 10.40
C ALA A 250 4.67 -16.71 9.40
N SER A 251 3.43 -16.42 9.84
CA SER A 251 2.38 -15.85 8.98
C SER A 251 2.77 -14.46 8.46
N TRP A 252 3.34 -13.62 9.33
CA TRP A 252 3.81 -12.28 9.02
C TRP A 252 5.01 -12.31 8.06
N LEU A 253 5.98 -13.18 8.34
CA LEU A 253 7.14 -13.39 7.47
C LEU A 253 6.72 -13.92 6.09
N ALA A 254 5.80 -14.88 6.03
CA ALA A 254 5.29 -15.42 4.77
C ALA A 254 4.53 -14.34 3.97
N GLY A 255 3.70 -13.53 4.64
CA GLY A 255 3.00 -12.40 4.03
C GLY A 255 3.97 -11.39 3.43
N SER A 256 4.93 -10.90 4.22
CA SER A 256 5.92 -9.93 3.75
C SER A 256 6.83 -10.48 2.65
N ALA A 257 7.27 -11.74 2.75
CA ALA A 257 8.07 -12.39 1.71
C ALA A 257 7.29 -12.55 0.41
N LEU A 258 6.02 -12.94 0.49
CA LEU A 258 5.14 -13.03 -0.68
C LEU A 258 4.91 -11.65 -1.31
N THR A 259 4.68 -10.61 -0.50
CA THR A 259 4.52 -9.24 -1.01
C THR A 259 5.77 -8.76 -1.73
N ILE A 260 6.97 -8.96 -1.16
CA ILE A 260 8.23 -8.61 -1.82
C ILE A 260 8.39 -9.38 -3.13
N PHE A 261 8.14 -10.69 -3.11
CA PHE A 261 8.25 -11.53 -4.30
C PHE A 261 7.32 -11.06 -5.42
N LEU A 262 6.06 -10.77 -5.09
CA LEU A 262 5.10 -10.26 -6.06
C LEU A 262 5.53 -8.87 -6.54
N ASP A 263 5.84 -7.93 -5.65
CA ASP A 263 6.22 -6.56 -6.02
C ASP A 263 7.50 -6.51 -6.90
N LEU A 264 8.43 -7.47 -6.76
CA LEU A 264 9.62 -7.61 -7.62
C LEU A 264 9.33 -8.19 -9.00
N ILE A 265 8.27 -9.00 -9.14
CA ILE A 265 7.83 -9.48 -10.46
C ILE A 265 7.03 -8.37 -11.16
N VAL A 266 6.29 -7.56 -10.37
CA VAL A 266 5.45 -6.43 -10.82
C VAL A 266 6.22 -5.20 -11.27
N GLY A 267 7.09 -4.69 -10.41
CA GLY A 267 7.80 -3.43 -10.63
C GLY A 267 8.89 -3.54 -11.68
#